data_AF-A0A5B8A2G9-F1
#
_entry.id   AF-A0A5B8A2G9-F1
#
_cell.length_a   1.000
_cell.length_b   1.000
_cell.length_c   1.000
_cell.angle_alpha   90.00
_cell.angle_beta   90.00
_cell.angle_gamma   90.00
#
_symmetry.space_group_name_H-M   'P 1'
#
loop_
_entity.id
_entity.type
_entity.pdbx_description
1 polymer ?
#
loop_
_entity_poly.entity_id
_entity_poly.type
_entity_poly.pdbx_seq_one_letter_code
_entity_poly.pdbx_strand_id
1 'polypeptide(L)'
;MRLIRYSIVVSCLWLMGCTNSQNAYERLVPVPTASQTRRNTTPALDLPALLVQNIDSLRRLIGPPRESQGEGSAAEPGARGSGTAAKVENWVNTFEKNRSTLIVTFNARTRKVVDIVLPGTDEEELMQQANLSLYDSRYIVLPVGDPKFLDRITGLRIIPRR
;
A
#
# COMPACT_ATOMS: atom_id res chain seq x y z
N MET A 1 43.09 68.32 41.55
CA MET A 1 43.43 67.77 42.89
C MET A 1 43.21 66.27 42.87
N ARG A 2 44.24 65.52 43.33
CA ARG A 2 44.28 64.09 43.74
C ARG A 2 43.93 63.04 42.67
N LEU A 3 44.87 62.34 42.03
CA LEU A 3 45.89 61.35 42.48
C LEU A 3 45.35 59.94 42.79
N ILE A 4 46.07 58.93 42.25
CA ILE A 4 46.48 57.65 42.89
C ILE A 4 45.42 56.50 42.84
N ARG A 5 45.70 55.22 42.51
CA ARG A 5 46.92 54.40 42.29
C ARG A 5 46.61 53.05 41.59
N TYR A 6 47.58 52.60 40.79
CA TYR A 6 48.13 51.26 40.54
C TYR A 6 47.62 50.00 41.28
N SER A 7 47.47 48.89 40.53
CA SER A 7 48.19 47.59 40.70
C SER A 7 47.68 46.59 39.64
N ILE A 8 48.49 46.13 38.67
CA ILE A 8 49.54 45.08 38.71
C ILE A 8 48.98 43.65 38.58
N VAL A 9 49.35 43.00 37.46
CA VAL A 9 49.63 41.55 37.25
C VAL A 9 48.37 40.68 37.09
N VAL A 10 48.15 39.93 36.01
CA VAL A 10 48.90 38.73 35.61
C VAL A 10 48.72 38.48 34.10
N SER A 11 49.84 38.30 33.40
CA SER A 11 49.93 37.66 32.09
C SER A 11 49.34 36.25 32.12
N CYS A 12 48.46 35.94 31.17
CA CYS A 12 48.33 34.58 30.66
C CYS A 12 48.38 34.63 29.13
N LEU A 13 49.62 34.54 28.63
CA LEU A 13 49.89 34.08 27.28
C LEU A 13 49.45 32.62 27.19
N TRP A 14 48.41 32.34 26.41
CA TRP A 14 48.23 31.05 25.77
C TRP A 14 48.23 31.24 24.25
N LEU A 15 49.14 30.50 23.65
CA LEU A 15 49.43 30.39 22.22
C LEU A 15 48.39 29.52 21.51
N MET A 16 48.47 29.56 20.17
CA MET A 16 47.90 28.63 19.17
C MET A 16 46.43 28.92 18.85
N GLY A 17 46.10 29.48 17.67
CA GLY A 17 46.18 28.76 16.38
C GLY A 17 45.06 27.73 16.36
N CYS A 18 43.93 27.94 15.68
CA CYS A 18 43.83 27.83 14.23
C CYS A 18 42.99 28.96 13.59
N THR A 19 43.59 29.67 12.66
CA THR A 19 42.88 30.37 11.58
C THR A 19 42.12 29.32 10.77
N ASN A 20 40.83 29.11 11.05
CA ASN A 20 39.97 28.37 10.14
C ASN A 20 39.60 29.31 9.00
N SER A 21 40.42 29.30 7.94
CA SER A 21 40.13 29.95 6.67
C SER A 21 38.85 29.32 6.10
N GLN A 22 37.69 29.93 6.36
CA GLN A 22 36.48 29.58 5.66
C GLN A 22 36.61 30.13 4.25
N ASN A 23 37.09 29.29 3.33
CA ASN A 23 36.88 29.53 1.92
C ASN A 23 35.37 29.56 1.70
N ALA A 24 34.83 30.74 1.41
CA ALA A 24 33.51 30.90 0.85
C ALA A 24 33.50 30.33 -0.57
N TYR A 25 33.43 29.01 -0.67
CA TYR A 25 32.89 28.37 -1.86
C TYR A 25 31.38 28.40 -1.70
N GLU A 26 30.74 29.28 -2.46
CA GLU A 26 29.33 29.22 -2.77
C GLU A 26 29.07 27.86 -3.40
N ARG A 27 28.68 26.89 -2.57
CA ARG A 27 28.19 25.61 -3.04
C ARG A 27 26.86 25.93 -3.70
N LEU A 28 26.89 26.12 -5.02
CA LEU A 28 25.74 25.90 -5.88
C LEU A 28 25.19 24.54 -5.48
N VAL A 29 24.18 24.54 -4.62
CA VAL A 29 23.40 23.37 -4.31
C VAL A 29 22.87 22.94 -5.68
N PRO A 30 23.18 21.72 -6.17
CA PRO A 30 22.45 21.20 -7.29
C PRO A 30 21.00 21.20 -6.82
N VAL A 31 20.19 22.11 -7.37
CA VAL A 31 18.74 22.02 -7.27
C VAL A 31 18.44 20.56 -7.58
N PRO A 32 17.83 19.79 -6.67
CA PRO A 32 17.37 18.47 -7.03
C PRO A 32 16.27 18.69 -8.07
N THR A 33 16.66 18.71 -9.35
CA THR A 33 15.77 18.54 -10.50
C THR A 33 15.40 17.05 -10.54
N ALA A 34 14.76 16.61 -9.47
CA ALA A 34 14.06 15.38 -9.38
C ALA A 34 12.82 15.66 -8.54
N SER A 35 12.02 16.64 -9.01
CA SER A 35 10.59 16.37 -9.08
C SER A 35 10.45 15.12 -9.92
N GLN A 36 10.63 13.95 -9.30
CA GLN A 36 9.95 12.75 -9.72
C GLN A 36 8.49 13.19 -9.73
N THR A 37 8.04 13.60 -10.90
CA THR A 37 6.64 13.78 -11.19
C THR A 37 6.09 12.39 -10.96
N ARG A 38 5.61 12.15 -9.73
CA ARG A 38 4.72 11.05 -9.40
C ARG A 38 3.63 11.24 -10.42
N ARG A 39 3.70 10.47 -11.51
CA ARG A 39 2.69 10.55 -12.56
C ARG A 39 1.40 10.40 -11.79
N ASN A 40 0.54 11.40 -11.88
CA ASN A 40 -0.82 11.31 -11.38
C ASN A 40 -1.53 10.32 -12.31
N THR A 41 -1.11 9.05 -12.25
CA THR A 41 -1.75 7.94 -12.92
C THR A 41 -3.01 7.73 -12.11
N THR A 42 -4.14 8.09 -12.70
CA THR A 42 -5.44 7.71 -12.14
C THR A 42 -5.39 6.21 -11.85
N PRO A 43 -5.67 5.78 -10.62
CA PRO A 43 -5.59 4.37 -10.28
C PRO A 43 -6.49 3.59 -11.24
N ALA A 44 -5.95 2.50 -11.79
CA ALA A 44 -6.69 1.67 -12.73
C ALA A 44 -7.93 1.05 -12.06
N LEU A 45 -7.89 0.91 -10.73
CA LEU A 45 -8.97 0.36 -9.93
C LEU A 45 -9.02 1.06 -8.57
N ASP A 46 -10.17 1.61 -8.19
CA ASP A 46 -10.36 2.15 -6.84
C ASP A 46 -10.88 1.05 -5.91
N LEU A 47 -9.96 0.20 -5.42
CA LEU A 47 -10.30 -0.97 -4.62
C LEU A 47 -10.98 -0.61 -3.28
N PRO A 48 -10.58 0.48 -2.57
CA PRO A 48 -11.27 0.88 -1.35
C PRO A 48 -12.78 1.14 -1.51
N ALA A 49 -13.21 1.63 -2.67
CA ALA A 49 -14.63 1.82 -2.96
C ALA A 49 -15.39 0.50 -3.19
N LEU A 50 -14.68 -0.58 -3.54
CA LEU A 50 -15.25 -1.92 -3.77
C LEU A 50 -15.40 -2.73 -2.49
N LEU A 51 -14.53 -2.52 -1.49
CA LEU A 51 -14.49 -3.30 -0.25
C LEU A 51 -15.70 -3.11 0.66
N VAL A 52 -16.41 -1.98 0.52
CA VAL A 52 -17.60 -1.65 1.34
C VAL A 52 -18.86 -2.34 0.82
N GLN A 53 -18.79 -3.01 -0.33
CA GLN A 53 -19.95 -3.50 -1.05
C GLN A 53 -20.19 -5.01 -0.90
N ASN A 54 -21.40 -5.45 -1.22
CA ASN A 54 -21.72 -6.86 -1.39
C ASN A 54 -21.27 -7.37 -2.78
N ILE A 55 -21.21 -8.70 -2.94
CA ILE A 55 -20.79 -9.31 -4.22
C ILE A 55 -21.70 -8.91 -5.39
N ASP A 56 -22.99 -8.65 -5.14
CA ASP A 56 -23.93 -8.26 -6.19
C ASP A 56 -23.65 -6.86 -6.74
N SER A 57 -23.33 -5.90 -5.88
CA SER A 57 -22.96 -4.55 -6.29
C SER A 57 -21.60 -4.54 -6.97
N LEU A 58 -20.66 -5.36 -6.49
CA LEU A 58 -19.37 -5.56 -7.16
C LEU A 58 -19.58 -6.06 -8.59
N ARG A 59 -20.42 -7.08 -8.81
CA ARG A 59 -20.79 -7.56 -10.16
C ARG A 59 -21.39 -6.47 -11.05
N ARG A 60 -22.23 -5.59 -10.50
CA ARG A 60 -22.80 -4.47 -11.26
C ARG A 60 -21.75 -3.45 -11.69
N LEU A 61 -20.73 -3.23 -10.85
CA LEU A 61 -19.73 -2.20 -11.06
C LEU A 61 -18.58 -2.65 -11.96
N ILE A 62 -18.09 -3.88 -11.78
CA ILE A 62 -16.92 -4.37 -12.52
C ILE A 62 -17.26 -5.41 -13.60
N GLY A 63 -18.49 -5.92 -13.62
CA GLY A 63 -18.97 -6.90 -14.59
C GLY A 63 -19.14 -8.31 -13.99
N PRO A 64 -19.59 -9.27 -14.82
CA PRO A 64 -19.74 -10.65 -14.38
C PRO A 64 -18.38 -11.27 -14.03
N PRO A 65 -18.34 -12.24 -13.08
CA PRO A 65 -17.11 -12.97 -12.80
C PRO A 65 -16.68 -13.77 -14.04
N ARG A 66 -15.38 -13.90 -14.23
CA ARG A 66 -14.79 -14.95 -15.06
C ARG A 66 -14.75 -16.20 -14.19
N GLU A 67 -15.70 -17.10 -14.38
CA GLU A 67 -15.65 -18.41 -13.73
C GLU A 67 -14.28 -19.03 -14.01
N SER A 68 -13.52 -19.35 -12.95
CA SER A 68 -12.24 -20.02 -13.12
C SER A 68 -12.51 -21.40 -13.70
N GLN A 69 -12.13 -21.63 -14.95
CA GLN A 69 -12.21 -22.94 -15.61
C GLN A 69 -11.25 -23.98 -14.99
N GLY A 70 -10.82 -23.81 -13.73
CA GLY A 70 -9.66 -24.51 -13.17
C GLY A 70 -9.90 -25.35 -11.92
N GLU A 71 -10.90 -25.06 -11.09
CA GLU A 71 -11.10 -25.82 -9.85
C GLU A 71 -12.59 -26.01 -9.60
N GLY A 72 -13.08 -27.21 -9.91
CA GLY A 72 -14.38 -27.74 -9.48
C GLY A 72 -15.50 -26.70 -9.49
N SER A 73 -15.97 -26.34 -10.69
CA SER A 73 -17.16 -25.51 -10.89
C SER A 73 -18.40 -26.25 -10.35
N ALA A 74 -18.54 -26.29 -9.03
CA ALA A 74 -19.82 -26.38 -8.39
C ALA A 74 -20.53 -25.06 -8.72
N ALA A 75 -21.75 -25.12 -9.23
CA ALA A 75 -22.52 -23.92 -9.49
C ALA A 75 -22.60 -23.07 -8.20
N GLU A 76 -22.36 -21.76 -8.29
CA GLU A 76 -22.63 -20.82 -7.19
C GLU A 76 -24.06 -21.10 -6.70
N PRO A 77 -24.27 -21.39 -5.40
CA PRO A 77 -25.60 -21.68 -4.91
C PRO A 77 -26.46 -20.44 -5.10
N GLY A 78 -27.31 -20.48 -6.13
CA GLY A 78 -28.39 -19.52 -6.31
C GLY A 78 -29.16 -19.44 -4.99
N ALA A 79 -29.60 -18.25 -4.62
CA ALA A 79 -30.20 -17.95 -3.32
C ALA A 79 -31.52 -18.71 -3.00
N ARG A 80 -31.85 -19.78 -3.74
CA ARG A 80 -32.92 -20.74 -3.49
C ARG A 80 -32.35 -22.14 -3.59
N GLY A 81 -32.51 -22.89 -2.51
CA GLY A 81 -31.65 -24.00 -2.14
C GLY A 81 -31.57 -25.18 -3.11
N SER A 82 -30.44 -25.88 -3.02
CA SER A 82 -30.31 -27.28 -3.41
C SER A 82 -29.30 -27.98 -2.50
N GLY A 83 -29.85 -28.71 -1.52
CA GLY A 83 -29.49 -30.07 -1.08
C GLY A 83 -28.08 -30.42 -0.59
N THR A 84 -27.00 -29.90 -1.16
CA THR A 84 -25.63 -30.40 -0.88
C THR A 84 -24.56 -29.31 -0.87
N ALA A 85 -24.88 -28.07 -1.28
CA ALA A 85 -23.97 -26.92 -1.22
C ALA A 85 -23.90 -26.23 0.16
N ALA A 86 -24.63 -26.74 1.16
CA ALA A 86 -24.87 -26.09 2.46
C ALA A 86 -23.65 -26.01 3.41
N LYS A 87 -22.46 -26.48 3.00
CA LYS A 87 -21.24 -26.43 3.84
C LYS A 87 -20.17 -25.45 3.36
N VAL A 88 -20.28 -24.92 2.15
CA VAL A 88 -19.29 -23.96 1.62
C VAL A 88 -19.75 -22.56 1.99
N GLU A 89 -19.31 -22.09 3.15
CA GLU A 89 -19.68 -20.76 3.66
C GLU A 89 -19.06 -19.63 2.81
N ASN A 90 -17.86 -19.87 2.26
CA ASN A 90 -17.12 -18.91 1.47
C ASN A 90 -16.99 -19.37 0.02
N TRP A 91 -17.25 -18.47 -0.91
CA TRP A 91 -17.16 -18.68 -2.35
C TRP A 91 -16.14 -17.74 -2.97
N VAL A 92 -15.51 -18.16 -4.06
CA VAL A 92 -14.47 -17.41 -4.75
C VAL A 92 -14.94 -17.06 -6.17
N ASN A 93 -14.81 -15.79 -6.53
CA ASN A 93 -15.04 -15.31 -7.88
C ASN A 93 -13.80 -14.60 -8.40
N THR A 94 -13.44 -14.87 -9.64
CA THR A 94 -12.40 -14.10 -10.34
C THR A 94 -13.05 -13.04 -11.22
N PHE A 95 -12.51 -11.84 -11.21
CA PHE A 95 -12.94 -10.73 -12.06
C PHE A 95 -11.73 -10.16 -12.81
N GLU A 96 -12.00 -9.57 -13.97
CA GLU A 96 -10.99 -8.81 -14.69
C GLU A 96 -11.51 -7.40 -14.96
N LYS A 97 -10.74 -6.40 -14.55
CA LYS A 97 -11.06 -4.99 -14.78
C LYS A 97 -9.78 -4.23 -15.08
N ASN A 98 -9.76 -3.50 -16.20
CA ASN A 98 -8.63 -2.63 -16.57
C ASN A 98 -7.28 -3.35 -16.52
N ARG A 99 -7.22 -4.58 -17.05
CA ARG A 99 -6.04 -5.49 -17.03
C ARG A 99 -5.58 -5.95 -15.64
N SER A 100 -6.39 -5.69 -14.60
CA SER A 100 -6.19 -6.20 -13.25
C SER A 100 -7.06 -7.44 -13.06
N THR A 101 -6.48 -8.51 -12.53
CA THR A 101 -7.22 -9.69 -12.07
C THR A 101 -7.54 -9.53 -10.60
N LEU A 102 -8.78 -9.81 -10.22
CA LEU A 102 -9.25 -9.72 -8.84
C LEU A 102 -9.82 -11.08 -8.44
N ILE A 103 -9.32 -11.67 -7.37
CA ILE A 103 -9.86 -12.89 -6.80
C ILE A 103 -10.61 -12.49 -5.54
N VAL A 104 -11.93 -12.54 -5.57
CA VAL A 104 -12.80 -12.06 -4.50
C VAL A 104 -13.37 -13.26 -3.76
N THR A 105 -13.08 -13.35 -2.47
CA THR A 105 -13.72 -14.29 -1.55
C THR A 105 -14.92 -13.60 -0.91
N PHE A 106 -16.09 -14.22 -0.93
CA PHE A 106 -17.29 -13.71 -0.28
C PHE A 106 -18.05 -14.81 0.45
N ASN A 107 -18.81 -14.43 1.47
CA ASN A 107 -19.66 -15.36 2.19
C ASN A 107 -20.96 -15.61 1.38
N ALA A 108 -21.22 -16.85 0.98
CA ALA A 108 -22.33 -17.20 0.10
C ALA A 108 -23.71 -16.90 0.72
N ARG A 109 -23.81 -16.98 2.06
CA ARG A 109 -25.05 -16.71 2.80
C ARG A 109 -25.33 -15.22 2.95
N THR A 110 -24.33 -14.45 3.40
CA THR A 110 -24.48 -13.02 3.69
C THR A 110 -24.20 -12.13 2.50
N ARG A 111 -23.64 -12.68 1.41
CA ARG A 111 -23.19 -11.98 0.20
C ARG A 111 -22.11 -10.93 0.47
N LYS A 112 -21.52 -10.89 1.67
CA LYS A 112 -20.48 -9.93 2.07
C LYS A 112 -19.12 -10.39 1.55
N VAL A 113 -18.35 -9.46 1.01
CA VAL A 113 -16.93 -9.69 0.66
C VAL A 113 -16.15 -9.95 1.96
N VAL A 114 -15.34 -11.00 1.93
CA VAL A 114 -14.47 -11.44 3.03
C VAL A 114 -13.06 -10.92 2.80
N ASP A 115 -12.53 -11.12 1.60
CA ASP A 115 -11.24 -10.60 1.17
C ASP A 115 -11.17 -10.49 -0.35
N ILE A 116 -10.21 -9.69 -0.82
CA ILE A 116 -9.86 -9.56 -2.24
C ILE A 116 -8.38 -9.81 -2.37
N VAL A 117 -7.98 -10.72 -3.25
CA VAL A 117 -6.58 -10.92 -3.64
C VAL A 117 -6.35 -10.29 -5.01
N LEU A 118 -5.33 -9.45 -5.08
CA LEU A 118 -4.81 -8.83 -6.29
C LEU A 118 -3.48 -9.52 -6.64
N PRO A 119 -3.45 -10.41 -7.64
CA PRO A 119 -2.24 -11.11 -8.03
C PRO A 119 -1.22 -10.17 -8.67
N GLY A 120 0.05 -10.41 -8.38
CA GLY A 120 1.19 -9.68 -8.95
C GLY A 120 2.44 -9.82 -8.08
N THR A 121 3.58 -9.39 -8.62
CA THR A 121 4.88 -9.62 -7.99
C THR A 121 5.50 -8.37 -7.36
N ASP A 122 4.93 -7.19 -7.62
CA ASP A 122 5.43 -5.90 -7.17
C ASP A 122 4.41 -5.23 -6.24
N GLU A 123 4.72 -5.12 -4.95
CA GLU A 123 3.81 -4.56 -3.95
C GLU A 123 3.49 -3.10 -4.23
N GLU A 124 4.48 -2.30 -4.61
CA GLU A 124 4.31 -0.87 -4.79
C GLU A 124 3.44 -0.57 -6.01
N GLU A 125 3.65 -1.30 -7.11
CA GLU A 125 2.82 -1.21 -8.31
C GLU A 125 1.38 -1.59 -7.99
N LEU A 126 1.17 -2.71 -7.30
CA LEU A 126 -0.15 -3.19 -6.93
C LEU A 126 -0.89 -2.21 -6.01
N MET A 127 -0.18 -1.64 -5.02
CA MET A 127 -0.73 -0.62 -4.12
C MET A 127 -1.15 0.63 -4.89
N GLN A 128 -0.33 1.12 -5.82
CA GLN A 128 -0.65 2.30 -6.64
C GLN A 128 -1.80 2.04 -7.60
N GLN A 129 -1.78 0.91 -8.31
CA GLN A 129 -2.79 0.55 -9.30
C GLN A 129 -4.18 0.40 -8.68
N ALA A 130 -4.25 -0.11 -7.45
CA ALA A 130 -5.48 -0.38 -6.72
C ALA A 130 -5.92 0.77 -5.78
N ASN A 131 -5.23 1.92 -5.82
CA ASN A 131 -5.49 3.06 -4.93
C ASN A 131 -5.41 2.71 -3.44
N LEU A 132 -4.48 1.84 -3.06
CA LEU A 132 -4.35 1.34 -1.70
C LEU A 132 -3.36 2.18 -0.89
N SER A 133 -3.67 2.27 0.39
CA SER A 133 -2.84 2.83 1.45
C SER A 133 -2.78 1.85 2.62
N LEU A 134 -1.59 1.64 3.17
CA LEU A 134 -1.37 0.80 4.37
C LEU A 134 -2.00 1.39 5.63
N TYR A 135 -2.29 2.70 5.62
CA TYR A 135 -2.83 3.44 6.75
C TYR A 135 -4.33 3.67 6.70
N ASP A 136 -5.03 3.14 5.69
CA ASP A 136 -6.48 3.30 5.58
C ASP A 136 -7.21 2.49 6.65
N SER A 137 -8.09 3.14 7.40
CA SER A 137 -8.87 2.53 8.48
C SER A 137 -9.91 1.52 8.01
N ARG A 138 -10.24 1.47 6.72
CA ARG A 138 -11.31 0.61 6.16
C ARG A 138 -10.85 -0.81 5.85
N TYR A 139 -9.55 -1.07 5.80
CA TYR A 139 -9.03 -2.39 5.42
C TYR A 139 -7.63 -2.67 5.97
N ILE A 140 -7.16 -3.89 5.76
CA ILE A 140 -5.80 -4.34 6.01
C ILE A 140 -5.26 -4.89 4.69
N VAL A 141 -4.02 -4.51 4.34
CA VAL A 141 -3.29 -5.10 3.22
C VAL A 141 -2.26 -6.06 3.78
N LEU A 142 -2.23 -7.28 3.24
CA LEU A 142 -1.28 -8.33 3.60
C LEU A 142 -0.62 -8.86 2.33
N PRO A 143 0.71 -9.00 2.28
CA PRO A 143 1.37 -9.66 1.17
C PRO A 143 0.98 -11.15 1.13
N VAL A 144 0.75 -11.67 -0.06
CA VAL A 144 0.58 -13.10 -0.30
C VAL A 144 1.92 -13.65 -0.77
N GLY A 145 2.60 -14.44 0.05
CA GLY A 145 3.91 -15.00 -0.27
C GLY A 145 3.85 -16.11 -1.33
N ASP A 146 4.97 -16.35 -2.01
CA ASP A 146 5.17 -17.56 -2.82
C ASP A 146 5.48 -18.76 -1.89
N PRO A 147 4.74 -19.89 -1.99
CA PRO A 147 5.02 -21.06 -1.16
C PRO A 147 6.40 -21.69 -1.39
N LYS A 148 7.02 -21.42 -2.56
CA LYS A 148 8.36 -21.92 -2.92
C LYS A 148 9.47 -20.93 -2.53
N PHE A 149 9.18 -19.64 -2.48
CA PHE A 149 10.16 -18.58 -2.26
C PHE A 149 9.67 -17.59 -1.20
N LEU A 150 10.27 -17.64 0.00
CA LEU A 150 9.83 -16.85 1.15
C LEU A 150 10.08 -15.34 1.01
N ASP A 151 10.95 -14.94 0.09
CA ASP A 151 11.32 -13.55 -0.22
C ASP A 151 10.47 -12.93 -1.35
N ARG A 152 9.53 -13.69 -1.92
CA ARG A 152 8.71 -13.26 -3.04
C ARG A 152 7.25 -13.18 -2.67
N ILE A 153 6.57 -12.20 -3.24
CA ILE A 153 5.12 -12.10 -3.18
C ILE A 153 4.50 -12.53 -4.51
N THR A 154 3.32 -13.09 -4.43
CA THR A 154 2.45 -13.49 -5.55
C THR A 154 1.19 -12.63 -5.66
N GLY A 155 0.99 -11.73 -4.70
CA GLY A 155 -0.04 -10.70 -4.75
C GLY A 155 -0.22 -9.99 -3.42
N LEU A 156 -1.27 -9.17 -3.36
CA LEU A 156 -1.73 -8.53 -2.14
C LEU A 156 -3.12 -9.04 -1.79
N ARG A 157 -3.32 -9.39 -0.52
CA ARG A 157 -4.64 -9.68 0.06
C ARG A 157 -5.12 -8.45 0.80
N ILE A 158 -6.34 -8.05 0.50
CA ILE A 158 -7.02 -6.91 1.08
C ILE A 158 -8.22 -7.41 1.86
N ILE A 159 -8.25 -7.12 3.16
CA ILE A 159 -9.27 -7.58 4.08
C ILE A 159 -10.03 -6.36 4.61
N PRO A 160 -11.34 -6.23 4.38
CA PRO A 160 -12.13 -5.16 4.97
C PRO A 160 -12.06 -5.20 6.51
N ARG A 161 -11.81 -4.05 7.13
CA ARG A 161 -11.99 -3.85 8.58
C ARG A 161 -13.48 -3.60 8.82
N ARG A 162 -14.08 -4.40 9.70
CA ARG A 162 -15.48 -4.20 10.12
C ARG A 162 -15.58 -3.16 11.23
#